data_AF-A0A941DRP2-F1
#
_entry.id   AF-A0A941DRP2-F1
#
_cell.length_a   1.000
_cell.length_b   1.000
_cell.length_c   1.000
_cell.angle_alpha   90.00
_cell.angle_beta   90.00
_cell.angle_gamma   90.00
#
_symmetry.space_group_name_H-M   'P 1'
#
loop_
_entity.id
_entity.type
_entity.pdbx_description
1 polymer ?
#
loop_
_entity_poly.entity_id
_entity_poly.type
_entity_poly.pdbx_seq_one_letter_code
_entity_poly.pdbx_strand_id
1 'polypeptide(L)'
;MWTGEILAFNLDGKKQDYLYGYNMFAQSSKGDRYDDDHGFGSIAFIPKNTNGQFFLEEHKWSNNHSTVLQINANNAARKTVADIPVPGLKFTFDKYGQPRYASGNNEKYVGILYKHDDKDNSWKEINSGSLG
;
A
#
# COMPACT_ATOMS: atom_id res chain seq x y z
N MET A 1 -8.95 -8.30 16.44
CA MET A 1 -8.32 -7.48 15.37
C MET A 1 -7.19 -8.30 14.81
N TRP A 2 -7.15 -8.51 13.49
CA TRP A 2 -6.07 -9.24 12.83
C TRP A 2 -5.01 -8.23 12.39
N THR A 3 -3.79 -8.38 12.88
CA THR A 3 -2.62 -7.62 12.38
C THR A 3 -2.30 -8.14 10.98
N GLY A 4 -2.30 -7.26 9.98
CA GLY A 4 -1.89 -7.65 8.63
C GLY A 4 -0.37 -7.70 8.58
N GLU A 5 0.23 -8.86 8.88
CA GLU A 5 1.68 -9.05 8.84
C GLU A 5 2.11 -9.61 7.48
N ILE A 6 3.20 -9.08 6.92
CA ILE A 6 3.76 -9.53 5.65
C ILE A 6 5.18 -10.03 5.87
N LEU A 7 5.41 -11.28 5.50
CA LEU A 7 6.71 -11.93 5.57
C LEU A 7 7.11 -12.43 4.17
N ALA A 8 8.39 -12.37 3.86
CA ALA A 8 8.97 -12.98 2.66
C ALA A 8 9.90 -14.11 3.04
N PHE A 9 9.83 -15.20 2.27
CA PHE A 9 10.64 -16.38 2.47
C PHE A 9 11.24 -16.85 1.15
N ASN A 10 12.45 -17.40 1.21
CA ASN A 10 12.92 -18.25 0.14
C ASN A 10 12.09 -19.54 0.09
N LEU A 11 11.95 -20.14 -1.08
CA LEU A 11 11.21 -21.40 -1.25
C LEU A 11 11.80 -22.54 -0.39
N ASP A 12 13.11 -22.51 -0.14
CA ASP A 12 13.81 -23.48 0.72
C ASP A 12 13.75 -23.13 2.22
N GLY A 13 13.10 -22.02 2.58
CA GLY A 13 12.94 -21.55 3.96
C GLY A 13 14.19 -20.99 4.62
N LYS A 14 15.35 -20.95 3.94
CA LYS A 14 16.62 -20.55 4.56
C LYS A 14 16.73 -19.06 4.88
N LYS A 15 15.88 -18.24 4.26
CA LYS A 15 15.82 -16.79 4.49
C LYS A 15 14.38 -16.39 4.71
N GLN A 16 14.15 -15.70 5.82
CA GLN A 16 12.89 -15.08 6.20
C GLN A 16 13.15 -13.61 6.50
N ASP A 17 12.38 -12.73 5.87
CA ASP A 17 12.41 -11.29 6.13
C ASP A 17 11.00 -10.83 6.53
N TYR A 18 10.89 -10.14 7.67
CA TYR A 18 9.65 -9.48 8.08
C TYR A 18 9.57 -8.13 7.35
N LEU A 19 8.58 -7.99 6.46
CA LEU A 19 8.46 -6.87 5.52
C LEU A 19 7.45 -5.80 5.91
N TYR A 20 6.47 -6.10 6.75
CA TYR A 20 5.49 -5.12 7.23
C TYR A 20 4.70 -5.67 8.42
N GLY A 21 4.66 -4.95 9.54
CA GLY A 21 3.78 -5.29 10.67
C GLY A 21 4.24 -4.74 12.02
N TYR A 22 3.50 -5.12 13.07
CA TYR A 22 3.56 -4.47 14.39
C TYR A 22 4.88 -4.64 15.16
N ASN A 23 5.65 -5.70 14.90
CA ASN A 23 6.94 -5.97 15.57
C ASN A 23 8.09 -6.07 14.54
N MET A 24 7.96 -5.39 13.41
CA MET A 24 8.90 -5.52 12.31
C MET A 24 10.28 -4.95 12.67
N PHE A 25 10.37 -3.88 13.46
CA PHE A 25 11.64 -3.31 13.90
C PHE A 25 12.49 -4.34 14.67
N ALA A 26 11.90 -5.07 15.60
CA ALA A 26 12.62 -6.04 16.41
C ALA A 26 12.91 -7.37 15.70
N GLN A 27 12.15 -7.71 14.65
CA GLN A 27 12.16 -9.06 14.06
C GLN A 27 12.59 -9.12 12.59
N SER A 28 12.72 -7.97 11.94
CA SER A 28 13.26 -7.90 10.59
C SER A 28 14.78 -7.87 10.62
N SER A 29 15.43 -8.58 9.70
CA SER A 29 16.87 -8.42 9.44
C SER A 29 17.25 -6.98 9.04
N LYS A 30 16.23 -6.11 8.83
CA LYS A 30 16.32 -4.73 8.38
C LYS A 30 15.48 -3.78 9.22
N GLY A 31 15.20 -4.15 10.47
CA GLY A 31 14.43 -3.36 11.41
C GLY A 31 14.98 -1.95 11.59
N ASP A 32 16.29 -1.78 11.68
CA ASP A 32 16.94 -0.45 11.80
C ASP A 32 16.58 0.54 10.68
N ARG A 33 16.05 0.07 9.54
CA ARG A 33 15.67 0.92 8.41
C ARG A 33 14.26 1.51 8.54
N TYR A 34 13.38 0.90 9.32
CA TYR A 34 11.97 1.26 9.39
C TYR A 34 11.40 0.96 10.78
N ASP A 35 10.58 1.86 11.31
CA ASP A 35 9.89 1.64 12.58
C ASP A 35 8.79 0.56 12.44
N ASP A 36 8.20 0.16 13.57
CA ASP A 36 7.06 -0.74 13.59
C ASP A 36 5.87 -0.19 12.79
N ASP A 37 5.24 -1.05 12.00
CA ASP A 37 4.10 -0.66 11.17
C ASP A 37 2.79 -0.86 11.96
N HIS A 38 2.33 0.21 12.61
CA HIS A 38 1.06 0.23 13.34
C HIS A 38 -0.13 0.43 12.38
N GLY A 39 -0.50 -0.64 11.68
CA GLY A 39 -1.54 -0.60 10.68
C GLY A 39 -2.04 -1.98 10.23
N PHE A 40 -2.93 -1.94 9.25
CA PHE A 40 -3.38 -3.10 8.50
C PHE A 40 -2.79 -3.06 7.09
N GLY A 41 -2.07 -4.11 6.70
CA GLY A 41 -1.52 -4.27 5.36
C GLY A 41 -2.23 -5.38 4.57
N SER A 42 -2.46 -5.17 3.28
CA SER A 42 -2.90 -6.23 2.35
C SER A 42 -2.26 -6.07 0.98
N ILE A 43 -1.88 -7.19 0.34
CA ILE A 43 -1.27 -7.14 -0.99
C ILE A 43 -2.31 -6.59 -1.98
N ALA A 44 -1.99 -5.46 -2.59
CA ALA A 44 -2.86 -4.76 -3.52
C ALA A 44 -2.58 -5.16 -4.97
N PHE A 45 -1.29 -5.34 -5.31
CA PHE A 45 -0.88 -5.68 -6.67
C PHE A 45 0.49 -6.37 -6.70
N ILE A 46 0.63 -7.34 -7.61
CA ILE A 46 1.89 -8.01 -7.92
C ILE A 46 2.14 -7.85 -9.43
N PRO A 47 3.16 -7.07 -9.86
CA PRO A 47 3.50 -6.92 -11.27
C PRO A 47 3.86 -8.26 -11.92
N LYS A 48 3.56 -8.44 -13.20
CA LYS A 48 3.93 -9.67 -13.93
C LYS A 48 5.44 -9.91 -13.97
N ASN A 49 6.22 -8.83 -14.10
CA ASN A 49 7.68 -8.85 -13.99
C ASN A 49 8.06 -8.37 -12.60
N THR A 50 8.06 -9.28 -11.62
CA THR A 50 8.15 -8.91 -10.21
C THR A 50 9.53 -8.37 -9.85
N ASN A 51 10.65 -8.97 -10.26
CA ASN A 51 11.98 -8.63 -9.72
C ASN A 51 12.00 -8.46 -8.18
N GLY A 52 11.09 -9.17 -7.49
CA GLY A 52 10.83 -9.05 -6.05
C GLY A 52 9.93 -7.89 -5.60
N GLN A 53 9.44 -7.03 -6.48
CA GLN A 53 8.54 -5.91 -6.17
C GLN A 53 7.07 -6.36 -6.08
N PHE A 54 6.38 -5.82 -5.08
CA PHE A 54 4.93 -5.89 -4.92
C PHE A 54 4.40 -4.60 -4.29
N PHE A 55 3.08 -4.43 -4.29
CA PHE A 55 2.40 -3.27 -3.74
C PHE A 55 1.51 -3.70 -2.58
N LEU A 56 1.63 -2.99 -1.48
CA LEU A 56 0.87 -3.19 -0.26
C LEU A 56 -0.05 -1.99 -0.06
N GLU A 57 -1.35 -2.25 0.07
CA GLU A 57 -2.29 -1.29 0.64
C GLU A 57 -2.13 -1.28 2.15
N GLU A 58 -1.96 -0.10 2.72
CA GLU A 58 -1.82 0.14 4.15
C GLU A 58 -2.94 1.07 4.66
N HIS A 59 -3.47 0.69 5.81
CA HIS A 59 -4.32 1.53 6.65
C HIS A 59 -3.69 1.66 8.05
N LYS A 60 -3.01 2.78 8.32
CA LYS A 60 -2.39 3.02 9.63
C LYS A 60 -3.45 3.25 10.70
N TRP A 61 -3.14 2.92 11.95
CA TRP A 61 -4.02 3.20 13.08
C TRP A 61 -3.91 4.65 13.56
N SER A 62 -2.81 5.32 13.25
CA SER A 62 -2.52 6.69 13.69
C SER A 62 -3.11 7.76 12.79
N ASN A 63 -3.55 7.41 11.57
CA ASN A 63 -4.15 8.36 10.63
C ASN A 63 -5.29 7.73 9.83
N ASN A 64 -6.16 8.57 9.27
CA ASN A 64 -7.27 8.15 8.43
C ASN A 64 -6.88 8.19 6.94
N HIS A 65 -5.69 7.70 6.60
CA HIS A 65 -5.21 7.70 5.22
C HIS A 65 -5.37 6.32 4.59
N SER A 66 -5.47 6.29 3.27
CA SER A 66 -5.27 5.09 2.46
C SER A 66 -3.95 5.23 1.73
N THR A 67 -3.00 4.37 2.07
CA THR A 67 -1.62 4.44 1.58
C THR A 67 -1.31 3.22 0.72
N VAL A 68 -0.48 3.38 -0.31
CA VAL A 68 0.12 2.27 -1.03
C VAL A 68 1.64 2.34 -0.90
N LEU A 69 2.23 1.26 -0.43
CA LEU A 69 3.67 1.06 -0.37
C LEU A 69 4.10 0.14 -1.52
N GLN A 70 5.09 0.54 -2.30
CA GLN A 70 5.86 -0.36 -3.14
C GLN A 70 6.96 -0.98 -2.28
N ILE A 71 7.02 -2.31 -2.21
CA ILE A 71 7.98 -3.04 -1.38
C ILE A 71 8.78 -4.01 -2.26
N ASN A 72 10.09 -4.08 -2.06
CA ASN A 72 10.94 -5.10 -2.64
C ASN A 72 11.20 -6.23 -1.63
N ALA A 73 10.68 -7.42 -1.91
CA ALA A 73 10.78 -8.59 -1.05
C ALA A 73 12.21 -9.12 -0.87
N ASN A 74 13.13 -8.84 -1.81
CA ASN A 74 14.51 -9.31 -1.71
C ASN A 74 15.32 -8.50 -0.70
N ASN A 75 15.01 -7.19 -0.61
CA ASN A 75 15.81 -6.26 0.17
C ASN A 75 15.04 -5.39 1.18
N ALA A 76 13.74 -5.61 1.34
CA ALA A 76 12.81 -4.84 2.17
C ALA A 76 12.79 -3.33 1.88
N ALA A 77 13.32 -2.86 0.75
CA ALA A 77 13.21 -1.46 0.36
C ALA A 77 11.73 -1.10 0.13
N ARG A 78 11.28 0.02 0.71
CA ARG A 78 9.89 0.48 0.64
C ARG A 78 9.84 1.90 0.10
N LYS A 79 8.76 2.23 -0.59
CA LYS A 79 8.45 3.58 -1.06
C LYS A 79 6.94 3.80 -1.05
N THR A 80 6.49 4.91 -0.47
CA THR A 80 5.10 5.34 -0.64
C THR A 80 4.86 5.78 -2.08
N VAL A 81 3.88 5.18 -2.74
CA VAL A 81 3.51 5.47 -4.14
C VAL A 81 2.10 6.05 -4.27
N ALA A 82 1.29 5.95 -3.21
CA ALA A 82 0.04 6.68 -3.07
C ALA A 82 -0.21 6.97 -1.60
N ASP A 83 -0.76 8.15 -1.32
CA ASP A 83 -1.23 8.55 -0.01
C ASP A 83 -2.42 9.50 -0.21
N ILE A 84 -3.59 9.09 0.26
CA ILE A 84 -4.83 9.88 0.16
C ILE A 84 -5.40 10.03 1.57
N PRO A 85 -5.73 11.25 2.03
CA PRO A 85 -6.25 11.52 3.37
C PRO A 85 -7.74 11.14 3.51
N VAL A 86 -8.08 9.95 3.04
CA VAL A 86 -9.41 9.33 3.14
C VAL A 86 -9.20 7.87 3.48
N PRO A 87 -9.82 7.34 4.54
CA PRO A 87 -9.61 5.96 4.96
C PRO A 87 -10.40 4.98 4.09
N GLY A 88 -9.93 3.74 4.01
CA GLY A 88 -10.68 2.64 3.40
C GLY A 88 -10.82 2.70 1.87
N LEU A 89 -10.00 3.48 1.17
CA LEU A 89 -9.95 3.44 -0.29
C LEU A 89 -9.20 2.19 -0.78
N LYS A 90 -9.69 1.64 -1.89
CA LYS A 90 -9.05 0.56 -2.65
C LYS A 90 -8.46 1.10 -3.94
N PHE A 91 -7.26 0.66 -4.28
CA PHE A 91 -6.51 1.17 -5.41
C PHE A 91 -6.60 0.26 -6.62
N THR A 92 -6.77 0.88 -7.79
CA THR A 92 -6.66 0.21 -9.08
C THR A 92 -5.35 0.62 -9.74
N PHE A 93 -4.60 -0.37 -10.20
CA PHE A 93 -3.26 -0.21 -10.77
C PHE A 93 -3.32 -0.38 -12.29
N ASP A 94 -2.42 0.31 -12.99
CA ASP A 94 -2.14 -0.05 -14.39
C ASP A 94 -1.25 -1.29 -14.49
N LYS A 95 -1.01 -1.75 -15.73
CA LYS A 95 -0.18 -2.93 -16.00
C LYS A 95 1.29 -2.81 -15.55
N TYR A 96 1.75 -1.60 -15.23
CA TYR A 96 3.10 -1.31 -14.74
C TYR A 96 3.16 -1.18 -13.22
N GLY A 97 2.01 -1.31 -12.53
CA GLY A 97 1.94 -1.17 -11.08
C GLY A 97 1.84 0.29 -10.61
N GLN A 98 1.51 1.24 -11.49
CA GLN A 98 1.20 2.60 -11.04
C GLN A 98 -0.26 2.66 -10.58
N PRO A 99 -0.55 3.09 -9.34
CA PRO A 99 -1.92 3.38 -8.92
C PRO A 99 -2.52 4.49 -9.79
N ARG A 100 -3.68 4.24 -10.40
CA ARG A 100 -4.38 5.18 -11.30
C ARG A 100 -5.68 5.70 -10.72
N TYR A 101 -6.37 4.86 -9.97
CA TYR A 101 -7.64 5.19 -9.36
C TYR A 101 -7.67 4.69 -7.92
N ALA A 102 -8.42 5.37 -7.07
CA ALA A 102 -8.75 4.91 -5.74
C ALA A 102 -10.24 5.12 -5.49
N SER A 103 -10.94 4.11 -4.99
CA SER A 103 -12.39 4.18 -4.79
C SER A 103 -12.78 3.61 -3.44
N GLY A 104 -13.86 4.14 -2.88
CA GLY A 104 -14.40 3.69 -1.60
C GLY A 104 -15.63 4.51 -1.23
N ASN A 105 -15.90 4.60 0.06
CA ASN A 105 -16.97 5.42 0.60
C ASN A 105 -16.38 6.51 1.48
N ASN A 106 -16.97 7.70 1.46
CA ASN A 106 -16.67 8.73 2.45
C ASN A 106 -17.39 8.46 3.77
N GLU A 107 -17.18 9.33 4.76
CA GLU A 107 -17.80 9.24 6.09
C GLU A 107 -19.34 9.27 6.08
N LYS A 108 -19.95 9.75 4.99
CA LYS A 108 -21.40 9.77 4.78
C LYS A 108 -21.91 8.54 4.01
N TYR A 109 -21.07 7.53 3.80
CA TYR A 109 -21.36 6.33 3.00
C TYR A 109 -21.69 6.62 1.53
N VAL A 110 -21.20 7.75 1.00
CA VAL A 110 -21.34 8.08 -0.42
C VAL A 110 -20.11 7.55 -1.16
N GLY A 111 -20.35 6.87 -2.27
CA GLY A 111 -19.30 6.37 -3.15
C GLY A 111 -18.46 7.52 -3.73
N ILE A 112 -17.15 7.41 -3.58
CA ILE A 112 -16.16 8.40 -4.05
C ILE A 112 -15.12 7.72 -4.93
N LEU A 113 -14.62 8.48 -5.90
CA LEU A 113 -13.60 8.04 -6.85
C LEU A 113 -12.53 9.12 -6.95
N TYR A 114 -11.28 8.71 -6.75
CA TYR A 114 -10.10 9.54 -6.97
C TYR A 114 -9.37 9.02 -8.20
N LYS A 115 -8.81 9.95 -8.97
CA LYS A 115 -7.90 9.66 -10.09
C LYS A 115 -6.55 10.30 -9.83
N HIS A 116 -5.50 9.56 -10.16
CA HIS A 116 -4.13 10.07 -10.17
C HIS A 116 -3.95 11.01 -11.37
N ASP A 117 -3.49 12.23 -11.10
CA ASP A 117 -3.07 13.20 -12.11
C ASP A 117 -1.55 13.19 -12.24
N ASP A 118 -1.07 12.70 -13.39
CA ASP A 118 0.35 12.56 -13.68
C ASP A 118 1.06 13.91 -13.87
N LYS A 119 0.34 15.00 -14.15
CA LYS A 119 0.95 16.32 -14.34
C LYS A 119 1.48 16.89 -13.03
N ASP A 120 0.68 16.75 -11.98
CA ASP A 120 0.96 17.33 -10.67
C ASP A 120 1.36 16.28 -9.64
N ASN A 121 1.40 14.99 -10.04
CA ASN A 121 1.60 13.84 -9.16
C ASN A 121 0.68 13.90 -7.93
N SER A 122 -0.61 14.10 -8.18
CA SER A 122 -1.62 14.36 -7.14
C SER A 122 -2.87 13.50 -7.35
N TRP A 123 -3.66 13.35 -6.29
CA TRP A 123 -4.95 12.66 -6.33
C TRP A 123 -6.09 13.66 -6.37
N LYS A 124 -6.97 13.54 -7.37
CA LYS A 124 -8.12 14.43 -7.54
C LYS A 124 -9.40 13.62 -7.45
N GLU A 125 -10.32 14.05 -6.58
CA GLU A 125 -11.65 13.47 -6.49
C GLU A 125 -12.43 13.80 -7.78
N ILE A 126 -12.99 12.77 -8.40
CA ILE A 126 -13.88 12.89 -9.55
C ILE A 126 -15.29 13.09 -9.00
N ASN A 127 -15.79 14.32 -9.09
CA ASN A 127 -17.20 14.58 -8.83
C ASN A 127 -18.05 13.89 -9.91
N SER A 128 -19.11 13.20 -9.50
CA SER A 128 -20.02 12.47 -10.40
C SER A 128 -20.62 13.36 -11.51
N GLY A 129 -20.73 14.68 -11.30
CA GLY A 129 -21.13 15.64 -12.34
C GLY A 129 -20.11 15.89 -13.46
N SER A 130 -18.91 15.30 -13.38
CA SER A 130 -17.83 15.44 -14.38
C SER A 130 -17.62 14.19 -15.25
N LEU A 131 -18.45 13.16 -15.08
CA LEU A 131 -18.41 11.90 -15.83
C LEU A 131 -19.36 11.88 -17.04
N GLY A 132 -19.77 13.06 -17.53
CA GLY A 132 -20.64 13.25 -18.70
C GLY A 132 -19.87 13.68 -19.93
#